data_AF-I3YIX9-F1
#
_entry.id   AF-I3YIX9-F1
#
_cell.length_a   1.000
_cell.length_b   1.000
_cell.length_c   1.000
_cell.angle_alpha   90.00
_cell.angle_beta   90.00
_cell.angle_gamma   90.00
#
_symmetry.space_group_name_H-M   'P 1'
#
loop_
_entity.id
_entity.type
_entity.pdbx_description
1 polymer ?
#
loop_
_entity_poly.entity_id
_entity_poly.type
_entity_poly.pdbx_seq_one_letter_code
_entity_poly.pdbx_strand_id
1 'polypeptide(L)'
;MPNRTGQVADGKGRKGGQAMNVAGYQTLIVRFSEPIKALDGIFDDAEAWGVDTLKGWIDSYESSRFTAIDSHTAVTAWLNASPSGRASPRSNP
;
A
#
# COMPACT_ATOMS: atom_id res chain seq x y z
N MET A 1 -60.23 -25.80 5.56
CA MET A 1 -58.81 -26.00 5.23
C MET A 1 -58.32 -24.76 4.50
N PRO A 2 -57.50 -23.89 5.12
CA PRO A 2 -56.86 -22.78 4.44
C PRO A 2 -55.53 -23.20 3.82
N ASN A 3 -55.23 -22.50 2.73
CA ASN A 3 -54.25 -22.77 1.69
C ASN A 3 -52.79 -22.68 2.17
N ARG A 4 -51.97 -23.52 1.56
CA ARG A 4 -50.52 -23.65 1.73
C ARG A 4 -49.84 -22.53 0.93
N THR A 5 -49.21 -21.58 1.61
CA THR A 5 -48.09 -20.82 1.01
C THR A 5 -47.08 -20.57 2.11
N GLY A 6 -45.98 -21.31 2.04
CA GLY A 6 -44.91 -21.31 3.03
C GLY A 6 -44.25 -19.93 3.09
N GLN A 7 -44.34 -19.32 4.26
CA GLN A 7 -43.40 -18.31 4.69
C GLN A 7 -42.06 -19.01 4.92
N VAL A 8 -41.10 -18.80 4.02
CA VAL A 8 -39.68 -19.03 4.34
C VAL A 8 -39.09 -17.67 4.71
N ALA A 9 -38.80 -17.54 5.99
CA ALA A 9 -38.05 -16.41 6.53
C ALA A 9 -36.57 -16.64 6.21
N ASP A 10 -36.13 -16.27 5.02
CA ASP A 10 -34.71 -16.25 4.69
C ASP A 10 -34.09 -14.96 5.24
N GLY A 11 -33.59 -15.10 6.47
CA GLY A 11 -32.82 -14.10 7.15
C GLY A 11 -31.51 -13.78 6.41
N LYS A 12 -31.23 -12.48 6.35
CA LYS A 12 -29.89 -11.91 6.54
C LYS A 12 -28.86 -12.21 5.45
N GLY A 13 -29.09 -11.64 4.27
CA GLY A 13 -27.99 -11.14 3.44
C GLY A 13 -27.59 -9.75 3.90
N ARG A 14 -26.71 -9.62 4.90
CA ARG A 14 -25.99 -8.36 5.10
C ARG A 14 -25.29 -8.07 3.78
N LYS A 15 -25.72 -7.05 3.04
CA LYS A 15 -24.93 -6.46 1.96
C LYS A 15 -23.54 -6.30 2.54
N GLY A 16 -22.60 -7.15 2.10
CA GLY A 16 -21.21 -7.04 2.46
C GLY A 16 -20.88 -5.58 2.28
N GLY A 17 -20.56 -4.90 3.38
CA GLY A 17 -19.92 -3.60 3.29
C GLY A 17 -18.76 -3.88 2.36
N GLN A 18 -18.82 -3.30 1.15
CA GLN A 18 -17.62 -3.18 0.36
C GLN A 18 -16.69 -2.47 1.31
N ALA A 19 -15.71 -3.20 1.85
CA ALA A 19 -14.57 -2.58 2.48
C ALA A 19 -14.13 -1.58 1.43
N MET A 20 -14.34 -0.29 1.71
CA MET A 20 -13.74 0.76 0.90
C MET A 20 -12.29 0.32 0.86
N ASN A 21 -11.80 -0.04 -0.33
CA ASN A 21 -10.38 -0.27 -0.52
C ASN A 21 -9.77 1.13 -0.38
N VAL A 22 -9.67 1.60 0.87
CA VAL A 22 -8.77 2.67 1.25
C VAL A 22 -7.46 2.16 0.72
N ALA A 23 -6.89 2.86 -0.26
CA ALA A 23 -5.56 2.58 -0.72
C ALA A 23 -4.68 2.56 0.54
N GLY A 24 -4.32 1.36 0.99
CA GLY A 24 -3.77 1.15 2.32
C GLY A 24 -2.32 1.55 2.28
N TYR A 25 -1.84 2.33 3.24
CA TYR A 25 -0.40 2.50 3.39
C TYR A 25 0.14 1.26 4.10
N GLN A 26 1.08 0.57 3.45
CA GLN A 26 1.89 -0.44 4.13
C GLN A 26 3.04 0.29 4.82
N THR A 27 3.26 0.02 6.10
CA THR A 27 4.39 0.56 6.86
C THR A 27 5.33 -0.56 7.25
N LEU A 28 6.63 -0.38 7.03
CA LEU A 28 7.69 -1.25 7.53
C LEU A 28 8.65 -0.47 8.44
N ILE A 29 9.13 -1.16 9.46
CA ILE A 29 10.27 -0.71 10.26
C ILE A 29 11.51 -1.41 9.71
N VAL A 30 12.42 -0.63 9.15
CA VAL A 30 13.67 -1.11 8.58
C VAL A 30 14.80 -0.75 9.53
N ARG A 31 15.62 -1.75 9.87
CA ARG A 31 16.86 -1.56 10.62
C ARG A 31 18.04 -1.84 9.71
N PHE A 32 18.87 -0.84 9.53
CA PHE A 32 20.07 -0.88 8.72
C PHE A 32 21.26 -1.39 9.54
N SER A 33 22.20 -2.05 8.86
CA SER A 33 23.47 -2.49 9.44
C SER A 33 24.43 -1.34 9.69
N GLU A 34 24.37 -0.32 8.84
CA GLU A 34 25.17 0.90 8.93
C GLU A 34 24.26 2.08 9.30
N PRO A 35 24.82 3.17 9.87
CA PRO A 35 24.04 4.37 10.14
C PRO A 35 23.43 4.92 8.85
N ILE A 36 22.21 5.44 8.91
CA ILE A 36 21.55 6.09 7.76
C ILE A 36 22.45 7.18 7.16
N LYS A 37 23.22 7.90 7.99
CA LYS A 37 24.22 8.88 7.54
C LYS A 37 25.35 8.29 6.68
N ALA A 38 25.75 7.05 6.94
CA ALA A 38 26.73 6.36 6.10
C ALA A 38 26.10 5.92 4.77
N LEU A 39 24.82 5.53 4.79
CA LEU A 39 24.05 5.21 3.59
C LEU A 39 23.80 6.45 2.71
N ASP A 40 23.66 7.64 3.31
CA ASP A 40 23.58 8.89 2.55
C ASP A 40 24.84 9.10 1.69
N GLY A 41 26.02 8.64 2.14
CA GLY A 41 27.26 8.69 1.36
C GLY A 41 27.26 7.86 0.07
N ILE A 42 26.33 6.92 -0.10
CA ILE A 42 26.13 6.21 -1.38
C ILE A 42 25.59 7.18 -2.44
N PHE A 43 24.85 8.19 -2.01
CA PHE A 43 24.21 9.21 -2.84
C PHE A 43 25.07 10.47 -3.02
N ASP A 44 26.35 10.43 -2.63
CA ASP A 44 27.29 11.56 -2.80
C ASP A 44 27.48 11.95 -4.29
N ASP A 45 27.34 11.00 -5.21
CA ASP A 45 27.30 11.26 -6.65
C ASP A 45 25.85 11.54 -7.13
N ALA A 46 25.40 12.78 -6.91
CA ALA A 46 24.07 13.21 -7.33
C ALA A 46 23.84 13.11 -8.85
N GLU A 47 24.88 13.08 -9.67
CA GLU A 47 24.76 12.91 -11.14
C GLU A 47 24.40 11.47 -11.50
N ALA A 48 24.89 10.49 -10.74
CA ALA A 48 24.55 9.09 -10.89
C ALA A 48 23.16 8.73 -10.31
N TRP A 49 22.77 9.34 -9.19
CA TRP A 49 21.56 8.95 -8.45
C TRP A 49 20.37 9.91 -8.59
N GLY A 50 20.59 11.14 -9.03
CA GLY A 50 19.57 12.19 -9.14
C GLY A 50 19.08 12.77 -7.81
N VAL A 51 19.60 12.26 -6.69
CA VAL A 51 19.27 12.64 -5.31
C VAL A 51 20.53 12.51 -4.46
N ASP A 52 20.61 13.26 -3.37
CA ASP A 52 21.78 13.40 -2.50
C ASP A 52 21.70 12.57 -1.20
N THR A 53 20.57 11.90 -0.98
CA THR A 53 20.26 11.21 0.27
C THR A 53 19.39 9.99 0.06
N LEU A 54 19.49 9.01 0.97
CA LEU A 54 18.64 7.81 0.96
C LEU A 54 17.16 8.19 1.08
N LYS A 55 16.86 9.22 1.88
CA LYS A 55 15.51 9.76 2.02
C LYS A 55 14.99 10.30 0.70
N GLY A 56 15.78 11.12 0.00
CA GLY A 56 15.40 11.68 -1.30
C GLY A 56 15.10 10.58 -2.32
N TRP A 57 15.90 9.51 -2.30
CA TRP A 57 15.71 8.35 -3.17
C TRP A 57 14.39 7.62 -2.90
N ILE A 58 14.08 7.33 -1.63
CA ILE A 58 12.83 6.64 -1.25
C ILE A 58 11.61 7.52 -1.47
N ASP A 59 11.69 8.81 -1.16
CA ASP A 59 10.58 9.76 -1.34
C ASP A 59 10.30 10.06 -2.83
N SER A 60 11.26 9.81 -3.73
CA SER A 60 11.06 9.91 -5.17
C SER A 60 10.16 8.80 -5.74
N TYR A 61 9.95 7.72 -4.99
CA TYR A 61 9.01 6.67 -5.37
C TYR A 61 7.59 7.13 -5.09
N GLU A 62 6.71 7.11 -6.10
CA GLU A 62 5.34 7.61 -5.97
C GLU A 62 4.63 6.99 -4.75
N SER A 63 4.18 7.85 -3.86
CA SER A 63 3.47 7.49 -2.63
C SER A 63 4.28 6.71 -1.59
N SER A 64 5.61 6.77 -1.64
CA SER A 64 6.51 6.34 -0.57
C SER A 64 6.88 7.50 0.35
N ARG A 65 7.16 7.19 1.62
CA ARG A 65 7.63 8.13 2.64
C ARG A 65 8.66 7.44 3.51
N PHE A 66 9.82 8.08 3.67
CA PHE A 66 10.85 7.63 4.59
C PHE A 66 10.97 8.55 5.80
N THR A 67 11.00 7.98 7.00
CA THR A 67 11.19 8.72 8.25
C THR A 67 12.21 8.00 9.12
N ALA A 68 13.41 8.57 9.23
CA ALA A 68 14.41 8.09 10.18
C ALA A 68 13.92 8.33 11.62
N ILE A 69 13.92 7.28 12.45
CA ILE A 69 13.54 7.34 13.87
C ILE A 69 14.74 7.14 14.80
N ASP A 70 15.81 6.55 14.28
CA ASP A 70 17.09 6.35 14.94
C ASP A 70 18.21 6.36 13.89
N SER A 71 19.44 6.51 14.32
CA SER A 71 20.67 6.39 13.54
C SER A 71 20.69 5.19 12.59
N HIS A 72 20.13 4.04 12.99
CA HIS A 72 20.10 2.81 12.19
C HIS A 72 18.69 2.34 11.86
N THR A 73 17.64 3.07 12.25
CA THR A 73 16.26 2.60 12.10
C THR A 73 15.40 3.65 11.44
N ALA A 74 14.63 3.22 10.46
CA ALA A 74 13.67 4.08 9.79
C ALA A 74 12.32 3.38 9.62
N VAL A 75 11.30 4.20 9.56
CA VAL A 75 9.96 3.81 9.12
C VAL A 75 9.84 4.19 7.66
N THR A 76 9.45 3.22 6.84
CA THR A 76 9.08 3.45 5.44
C THR A 76 7.61 3.11 5.26
N ALA A 77 6.86 4.01 4.65
CA ALA A 77 5.46 3.80 4.30
C ALA A 77 5.30 3.96 2.79
N TRP A 78 4.64 3.03 2.12
CA TRP A 78 4.29 3.17 0.71
C TRP A 78 2.82 2.83 0.49
N LEU A 79 2.21 3.46 -0.50
CA LEU A 79 0.84 3.16 -0.89
C LEU A 79 0.79 1.77 -1.49
N ASN A 80 0.03 0.88 -0.87
CA ASN A 80 -0.37 -0.37 -1.46
C ASN A 80 -1.43 -0.03 -2.52
N ALA A 81 -1.01 0.09 -3.78
CA ALA A 81 -1.93 0.12 -4.90
C ALA A 81 -2.68 -1.23 -4.93
N SER A 82 -3.82 -1.31 -4.25
CA SER A 82 -4.62 -2.53 -4.23
C SER A 82 -5.24 -2.80 -5.61
N PRO A 83 -5.35 -4.09 -6.01
CA PRO A 83 -5.49 -4.51 -7.40
C PRO A 83 -6.93 -4.36 -7.87
N SER A 84 -7.31 -3.18 -8.36
CA SER A 84 -8.62 -3.03 -9.01
C SER A 84 -8.52 -3.51 -10.46
N GLY A 85 -9.06 -4.71 -10.68
CA GLY A 85 -9.13 -5.41 -11.95
C GLY A 85 -9.57 -4.52 -13.10
N ARG A 86 -8.73 -4.50 -14.13
CA ARG A 86 -9.23 -4.33 -15.49
C ARG A 86 -9.97 -5.62 -15.82
N ALA A 87 -11.27 -5.68 -15.50
CA ALA A 87 -12.14 -6.56 -16.24
C ALA A 87 -12.00 -6.15 -17.70
N SER A 88 -11.22 -6.92 -18.47
CA SER A 88 -11.23 -6.83 -19.92
C SER A 88 -12.70 -6.84 -20.32
N PRO A 89 -13.20 -5.82 -21.06
CA PRO A 89 -14.54 -5.92 -21.58
C PRO A 89 -14.56 -7.20 -22.42
N ARG A 90 -15.37 -8.17 -21.99
CA ARG A 90 -15.71 -9.35 -22.80
C ARG A 90 -16.03 -8.83 -24.19
N SER A 91 -15.15 -9.11 -25.13
CA SER A 91 -15.47 -9.03 -26.54
C SER A 91 -16.59 -10.05 -26.79
N ASN A 92 -17.78 -9.54 -27.09
CA ASN A 92 -18.84 -10.22 -27.82
C ASN A 92 -19.52 -9.14 -28.67
N PRO A 93 -20.02 -9.40 -29.88
CA PRO A 93 -20.62 -10.65 -30.36
C PRO A 93 -19.71 -11.59 -31.16
#